data_AF-A0A1E3HUK8-F1
#
_entry.id   AF-A0A1E3HUK8-F1
#
_cell.length_a   1.000
_cell.length_b   1.000
_cell.length_c   1.000
_cell.angle_alpha   90.00
_cell.angle_beta   90.00
_cell.angle_gamma   90.00
#
_symmetry.space_group_name_H-M   'P 1'
#
loop_
_entity.id
_entity.type
_entity.pdbx_description
1 polymer ?
#
loop_
_entity_poly.entity_id
_entity_poly.type
_entity_poly.pdbx_seq_one_letter_code
_entity_poly.pdbx_strand_id
1 'polypeptide(L)' 'MFGFGRLGHIAFDLVIISALLAGVKKSTGYTLKMTLFTDSALRSFMDSYLAMGETIFGMFSGYAVNSRYFKREIE' A
#
# COMPACT_ATOMS: atom_id res chain seq x y z
N MET A 1 2.03 -19.49 24.73
CA MET A 1 2.74 -18.20 24.61
C MET A 1 2.05 -17.40 23.53
N PHE A 2 1.37 -16.32 23.91
CA PHE A 2 0.37 -15.63 23.10
C PHE A 2 0.99 -14.92 21.88
N GLY A 3 0.68 -15.39 20.68
CA GLY A 3 0.22 -14.63 19.50
C GLY A 3 1.04 -13.50 18.87
N PHE A 4 2.07 -12.93 19.51
CA PHE A 4 2.73 -11.71 19.02
C PHE A 4 3.39 -11.87 17.63
N GLY A 5 3.95 -13.06 17.34
CA GLY A 5 4.53 -13.33 16.02
C GLY A 5 3.47 -13.33 14.91
N ARG A 6 2.31 -13.97 15.14
CA ARG A 6 1.28 -14.12 14.10
C ARG A 6 0.57 -12.79 13.80
N LEU A 7 0.26 -12.02 14.84
CA LEU A 7 -0.35 -10.70 14.67
C LEU A 7 0.61 -9.72 13.97
N GLY A 8 1.90 -9.76 14.33
CA GLY A 8 2.93 -8.97 13.65
C GLY A 8 3.03 -9.32 12.16
N HIS A 9 3.06 -10.60 11.81
CA HIS A 9 3.07 -11.04 10.41
C HIS A 9 1.84 -10.56 9.64
N ILE A 10 0.63 -10.73 10.20
CA ILE A 10 -0.61 -10.29 9.53
C ILE A 10 -0.58 -8.77 9.32
N ALA A 11 -0.18 -7.99 10.32
CA ALA A 11 -0.08 -6.54 10.18
C ALA A 11 0.95 -6.15 9.10
N PHE A 12 2.09 -6.84 9.05
CA PHE A 12 3.11 -6.63 8.03
C PHE A 12 2.62 -6.97 6.63
N ASP A 13 1.93 -8.10 6.47
CA ASP A 13 1.34 -8.51 5.20
C ASP A 13 0.31 -7.49 4.70
N LEU A 14 -0.53 -6.97 5.60
CA LEU A 14 -1.48 -5.90 5.26
C LEU A 14 -0.77 -4.62 4.79
N VAL A 15 0.31 -4.23 5.45
CA VAL A 15 1.11 -3.08 5.00
C VAL A 15 1.70 -3.31 3.60
N ILE A 16 2.19 -4.52 3.31
CA ILE A 16 2.69 -4.85 1.97
C ILE A 16 1.56 -4.79 0.95
N ILE A 17 0.41 -5.39 1.26
CA ILE A 17 -0.74 -5.42 0.36
C ILE A 17 -1.22 -4.00 0.04
N SER A 18 -1.30 -3.10 1.02
CA SER A 18 -1.69 -1.72 0.76
C SER A 18 -0.69 -0.99 -0.15
N ALA A 19 0.60 -1.18 0.05
CA ALA A 19 1.64 -0.60 -0.80
C ALA A 19 1.60 -1.17 -2.24
N LEU A 20 1.33 -2.47 -2.40
CA LEU A 20 1.14 -3.08 -3.72
C LEU A 20 -0.08 -2.51 -4.44
N LEU A 21 -1.21 -2.33 -3.75
CA LEU A 21 -2.41 -1.71 -4.31
C LEU A 21 -2.15 -0.26 -4.75
N ALA A 22 -1.37 0.49 -3.98
CA ALA A 22 -0.93 1.82 -4.38
C ALA A 22 -0.04 1.78 -5.64
N GLY A 23 0.84 0.78 -5.76
CA GLY A 23 1.62 0.53 -6.97
C GLY A 23 0.76 0.22 -8.20
N VAL A 24 -0.29 -0.59 -8.06
CA VAL A 24 -1.27 -0.86 -9.13
C VAL A 24 -1.96 0.44 -9.55
N LYS A 25 -2.41 1.25 -8.60
CA LYS A 25 -3.01 2.56 -8.90
C LYS A 25 -2.04 3.49 -9.62
N LYS A 26 -0.77 3.55 -9.18
CA LYS A 26 0.25 4.41 -9.80
C LYS A 26 0.63 3.98 -11.22
N SER A 27 0.68 2.68 -11.47
CA SER A 27 1.10 2.10 -12.76
C SER A 27 -0.04 2.04 -13.79
N THR A 28 -1.27 1.78 -13.35
CA THR A 28 -2.42 1.54 -14.24
C THR A 28 -3.48 2.63 -14.20
N GLY A 29 -3.51 3.46 -13.15
CA GLY A 29 -4.58 4.42 -12.88
C GLY A 29 -5.83 3.84 -12.23
N TYR A 30 -5.93 2.52 -12.05
CA TYR A 30 -7.10 1.87 -11.45
C TYR A 30 -7.01 1.79 -9.92
N THR A 31 -8.12 2.05 -9.23
CA THR A 31 -8.24 1.95 -7.77
C THR A 31 -9.40 1.04 -7.39
N LEU A 32 -9.41 0.53 -6.14
CA LEU A 32 -10.54 -0.23 -5.61
C LEU A 32 -11.81 0.62 -5.63
N LYS A 33 -12.91 0.01 -6.10
CA LYS A 33 -14.20 0.66 -6.20
C LYS A 33 -14.86 0.71 -4.83
N MET A 34 -14.55 1.76 -4.06
CA MET A 34 -15.07 1.93 -2.70
C MET A 34 -16.59 2.01 -2.61
N THR A 35 -17.26 2.34 -3.71
CA THR A 35 -18.72 2.39 -3.78
C THR A 35 -19.39 1.01 -3.70
N LEU A 36 -18.63 -0.08 -3.81
CA LEU A 36 -19.13 -1.44 -3.58
C LEU A 36 -19.29 -1.76 -2.08
N PHE A 37 -18.63 -1.01 -1.19
CA PHE A 37 -18.79 -1.17 0.24
C PHE A 37 -19.97 -0.31 0.72
N THR A 38 -21.06 -0.97 1.13
CA THR A 38 -22.27 -0.29 1.63
C THR A 38 -22.08 0.26 3.05
N ASP A 39 -21.19 -0.34 3.82
CA ASP A 39 -20.86 0.08 5.19
C ASP A 39 -19.90 1.28 5.18
N SER A 40 -20.30 2.37 5.82
CA SER A 40 -19.54 3.62 5.88
C SER A 40 -18.25 3.52 6.71
N ALA A 41 -18.26 2.72 7.78
CA ALA A 41 -17.10 2.50 8.63
C ALA A 41 -16.05 1.66 7.90
N LEU A 42 -16.47 0.59 7.21
CA LEU A 42 -15.59 -0.22 6.36
C LEU A 42 -14.99 0.63 5.23
N ARG A 43 -15.80 1.49 4.60
CA ARG A 43 -15.30 2.41 3.57
C ARG A 43 -14.25 3.36 4.11
N SER A 44 -14.50 4.02 5.23
CA SER A 44 -13.53 4.93 5.86
C SER A 44 -12.23 4.22 6.28
N PHE A 45 -12.35 2.98 6.77
CA PHE A 45 -11.20 2.15 7.10
C PHE A 45 -10.39 1.77 5.84
N MET A 46 -11.06 1.34 4.77
CA MET A 46 -10.42 1.02 3.50
C MET A 46 -9.75 2.24 2.86
N ASP A 47 -10.39 3.42 2.92
CA ASP A 47 -9.80 4.68 2.44
C ASP A 47 -8.50 5.00 3.20
N SER A 48 -8.51 4.87 4.53
CA SER A 48 -7.33 5.07 5.38
C SER A 48 -6.23 4.03 5.11
N TYR A 49 -6.63 2.77 4.94
CA TYR A 49 -5.74 1.65 4.63
C TYR A 49 -5.04 1.82 3.28
N LEU A 50 -5.77 2.25 2.23
CA LEU A 50 -5.17 2.54 0.93
C LEU A 50 -4.28 3.78 0.96
N ALA A 51 -4.66 4.84 1.68
CA ALA A 51 -3.85 6.03 1.84
C ALA A 51 -2.50 5.74 2.54
N MET A 52 -2.51 4.83 3.52
CA MET A 52 -1.27 4.32 4.13
C MET A 52 -0.39 3.62 3.09
N GLY A 53 -0.98 2.80 2.22
CA GLY A 53 -0.27 2.16 1.10
C GLY A 53 0.38 3.16 0.16
N GLU A 54 -0.31 4.24 -0.20
CA GLU A 54 0.24 5.31 -1.06
C GLU A 54 1.43 6.01 -0.42
N THR A 55 1.37 6.26 0.89
CA THR A 55 2.46 6.86 1.65
C THR A 55 3.71 5.98 1.63
N ILE A 56 3.53 4.69 1.95
CA ILE A 56 4.62 3.71 2.01
C ILE A 56 5.22 3.47 0.62
N PHE A 57 4.39 3.28 -0.39
CA PHE A 57 4.84 3.14 -1.77
C PHE A 57 5.58 4.39 -2.26
N GLY A 58 5.12 5.58 -1.86
CA GLY A 58 5.78 6.86 -2.13
C GLY A 58 7.17 6.94 -1.48
N MET A 59 7.31 6.51 -0.23
CA MET A 59 8.62 6.45 0.44
C MET A 59 9.59 5.52 -0.29
N PHE A 60 9.17 4.31 -0.66
CA PHE A 60 10.02 3.38 -1.41
C PHE A 60 10.39 3.92 -2.80
N SER A 61 9.43 4.52 -3.51
CA SER A 61 9.68 5.14 -4.81
C SER A 61 10.65 6.32 -4.69
N GLY A 62 10.48 7.17 -3.66
CA GLY A 62 11.38 8.28 -3.38
C GLY A 62 12.79 7.81 -3.03
N TYR A 63 12.91 6.74 -2.23
CA TYR A 63 14.19 6.10 -1.96
C TYR A 63 14.85 5.58 -3.25
N ALA A 64 14.08 4.89 -4.11
CA ALA A 64 14.59 4.38 -5.38
C ALA A 64 15.11 5.51 -6.28
N VAL A 65 14.39 6.63 -6.41
CA VAL A 65 14.82 7.75 -7.27
C VAL A 65 16.07 8.46 -6.75
N ASN A 66 16.27 8.52 -5.43
CA ASN A 66 17.41 9.24 -4.82
C ASN A 66 18.61 8.34 -4.48
N SER A 67 18.47 7.03 -4.61
CA SER A 67 19.49 6.06 -4.23
C SER A 67 20.43 5.75 -5.40
N ARG A 68 21.73 5.65 -5.11
CA ARG A 68 22.76 5.24 -6.09
C ARG A 68 22.61 3.79 -6.55
N TYR A 69 21.81 2.99 -5.85
CA TYR A 69 21.56 1.58 -6.19
C TYR A 69 20.54 1.40 -7.31
N PHE A 70 19.80 2.44 -7.67
CA PHE A 70 18.78 2.38 -8.71
C PHE A 70 19.17 3.28 -9.87
N LYS A 71 18.82 2.84 -11.08
CA LYS A 71 18.92 3.64 -12.31
C LYS A 71 17.59 3.61 -13.02
N ARG A 72 17.26 4.69 -13.73
CA ARG A 72 16.10 4.72 -14.62
C ARG A 72 16.45 3.97 -15.90
N GLU A 73 15.72 2.90 -16.19
CA GLU A 73 15.89 2.10 -17.42
C GLU A 73 14.81 2.34 -18.48
N ILE A 74 13.79 3.17 -18.18
CA ILE A 74 12.76 3.53 -19.15
C ILE A 74 13.23 4.78 -19.90
N GLU A 75 13.54 4.60 -21.19
CA GLU A 75 13.85 5.67 -22.17
C GLU A 75 12.79 6.78 -22.17
#